data_AF-A0A9P4UWV3-F1
#
_entry.id   AF-A0A9P4UWV3-F1
#
_cell.length_a   1.000
_cell.length_b   1.000
_cell.length_c   1.000
_cell.angle_alpha   90.00
_cell.angle_beta   90.00
_cell.angle_gamma   90.00
#
_symmetry.space_group_name_H-M   'P 1'
#
loop_
_entity.id
_entity.type
_entity.pdbx_description
1 polymer ?
#
loop_
_entity_poly.entity_id
_entity_poly.type
_entity_poly.pdbx_seq_one_letter_code
_entity_poly.pdbx_strand_id
1 'polypeptide(L)'
;MAEGTYQAFVPDPPIHRLSIDHAFPGLSKNEKFYAHYMARAAWHGTRIILRQVSPESLGIFDFILDLHSSCSGDWNALVQQGCFLEKECAAFLKYAATFLSNVGNYYGRGD
;
A
#
# COMPACT_ATOMS: atom_id res chain seq x y z
N MET A 1 -30.22 -20.97 18.43
CA MET A 1 -29.50 -19.81 18.98
C MET A 1 -28.62 -19.29 17.87
N ALA A 2 -28.86 -18.07 17.39
CA ALA A 2 -28.18 -17.52 16.23
C ALA A 2 -26.76 -17.08 16.60
N GLU A 3 -25.75 -17.64 15.94
CA GLU A 3 -24.37 -17.16 16.00
C GLU A 3 -24.29 -15.82 15.25
N GLY A 4 -24.40 -14.73 15.99
CA GLY A 4 -24.14 -13.40 15.47
C GLY A 4 -22.64 -13.21 15.30
N THR A 5 -22.13 -13.36 14.08
CA THR A 5 -20.78 -12.92 13.75
C THR A 5 -20.75 -11.39 13.87
N TYR A 6 -20.17 -10.89 14.95
CA TYR A 6 -19.83 -9.48 15.08
C TYR A 6 -18.79 -9.12 14.02
N GLN A 7 -19.26 -8.73 12.84
CA GLN A 7 -18.39 -8.09 11.84
C GLN A 7 -18.09 -6.70 12.38
N ALA A 8 -16.92 -6.51 12.99
CA ALA A 8 -16.48 -5.18 13.39
C ALA A 8 -16.52 -4.25 12.17
N PHE A 9 -17.24 -3.14 12.26
CA PHE A 9 -17.24 -2.12 11.22
C PHE A 9 -15.85 -1.49 11.18
N VAL A 10 -15.06 -1.87 10.16
CA VAL A 10 -13.78 -1.22 9.88
C VAL A 10 -14.05 -0.12 8.87
N PRO A 11 -14.02 1.17 9.25
CA PRO A 11 -14.23 2.26 8.31
C PRO A 11 -13.19 2.21 7.19
N ASP A 12 -13.52 2.76 6.03
CA ASP A 12 -12.54 2.87 4.95
C ASP A 12 -11.43 3.85 5.34
N PRO A 13 -10.15 3.50 5.12
CA PRO A 13 -9.07 4.41 5.41
C PRO A 13 -9.23 5.66 4.53
N PRO A 14 -9.09 6.87 5.07
CA PRO A 14 -9.16 8.08 4.26
C PRO A 14 -7.96 8.11 3.31
N ILE A 15 -8.24 8.17 2.01
CA ILE A 15 -7.21 8.24 0.98
C ILE A 15 -7.01 9.71 0.59
N HIS A 16 -5.80 10.22 0.80
CA HIS A 16 -5.42 11.57 0.42
C HIS A 16 -4.24 11.54 -0.55
N ARG A 17 -4.34 12.30 -1.64
CA ARG A 17 -3.23 12.50 -2.58
C ARG A 17 -2.43 13.72 -2.15
N LEU A 18 -1.13 13.53 -1.88
CA LEU A 18 -0.22 14.64 -1.63
C LEU A 18 -0.08 15.49 -2.91
N SER A 19 -0.45 16.77 -2.83
CA SER A 19 -0.25 17.73 -3.93
C SER A 19 1.20 18.22 -3.92
N ILE A 20 1.90 17.96 -5.02
CA ILE A 20 3.30 18.37 -5.24
C ILE A 20 3.47 19.10 -6.57
N ASP A 21 2.40 19.17 -7.36
CA ASP A 21 2.32 19.75 -8.70
C ASP A 21 2.67 21.24 -8.73
N HIS A 22 2.48 21.97 -7.63
CA HIS A 22 2.91 23.37 -7.53
C HIS A 22 4.39 23.53 -7.10
N ALA A 23 4.89 22.64 -6.24
CA ALA A 23 6.21 22.76 -5.64
C ALA A 23 7.32 22.22 -6.57
N PHE A 24 7.10 21.04 -7.16
CA PHE A 24 8.14 20.35 -7.94
C PHE A 24 8.58 21.09 -9.22
N PRO A 25 7.70 21.75 -10.00
CA PRO A 25 8.12 22.48 -11.19
C PRO A 25 9.09 23.61 -10.90
N GLY A 26 8.94 24.30 -9.76
CA GLY A 26 9.76 25.44 -9.34
C GLY A 26 11.20 25.07 -8.98
N LEU A 27 11.51 23.78 -8.80
CA LEU A 27 12.86 23.31 -8.53
C LEU A 27 13.77 23.46 -9.76
N SER A 28 15.00 23.89 -9.53
CA SER A 28 16.07 23.83 -10.52
C SER A 28 16.38 22.39 -10.93
N LYS A 29 17.12 22.22 -12.03
CA LYS A 29 17.55 20.89 -12.50
C LYS A 29 18.33 20.12 -11.42
N ASN A 30 19.20 20.78 -10.69
CA ASN A 30 20.02 20.15 -9.64
C ASN A 30 19.17 19.75 -8.43
N GLU A 31 18.22 20.59 -8.01
CA GLU A 31 17.31 20.26 -6.91
C GLU A 31 16.38 19.09 -7.27
N LYS A 32 15.93 19.01 -8.53
CA LYS A 32 15.17 17.86 -9.03
C LYS A 32 15.99 16.57 -8.97
N PHE A 33 17.26 16.60 -9.36
CA PHE A 33 18.14 15.44 -9.23
C PHE A 33 18.37 15.06 -7.77
N TYR A 34 18.65 16.05 -6.91
CA TYR A 34 18.79 15.83 -5.48
C TYR A 34 17.55 15.16 -4.90
N ALA A 35 16.36 15.71 -5.15
CA ALA A 35 15.09 15.15 -4.70
C ALA A 35 14.86 13.72 -5.24
N HIS A 36 15.20 13.46 -6.51
CA HIS A 36 15.10 12.12 -7.10
C HIS A 36 15.95 11.09 -6.36
N TYR A 37 17.24 11.37 -6.15
CA TYR A 37 18.14 10.43 -5.49
C TYR A 37 17.83 10.28 -4.00
N MET A 38 17.43 11.36 -3.33
CA MET A 38 16.97 11.30 -1.94
C MET A 38 15.71 10.44 -1.79
N ALA A 39 14.72 10.62 -2.67
CA ALA A 39 13.51 9.81 -2.66
C ALA A 39 13.82 8.33 -2.90
N ARG A 40 14.72 8.00 -3.85
CA ARG A 40 15.16 6.62 -4.08
C ARG A 40 15.82 6.03 -2.84
N ALA A 41 16.71 6.77 -2.19
CA ALA A 41 17.36 6.31 -0.96
C ALA A 41 16.32 6.04 0.16
N ALA A 42 15.35 6.93 0.34
CA ALA A 42 14.28 6.76 1.31
C ALA A 42 13.45 5.49 1.05
N TRP A 43 13.02 5.26 -0.20
CA TRP A 43 12.23 4.07 -0.57
C TRP A 43 13.04 2.76 -0.50
N HIS A 44 14.35 2.80 -0.75
CA HIS A 44 15.20 1.62 -0.51
C HIS A 44 15.26 1.26 0.99
N GLY A 45 15.16 2.26 1.88
CA GLY A 45 15.09 2.07 3.33
C GLY A 45 13.82 1.36 3.81
N THR A 46 12.75 1.34 3.03
CA THR A 46 11.45 0.70 3.37
C THR A 46 11.62 -0.76 3.78
N ARG A 47 12.51 -1.52 3.13
CA ARG A 47 12.76 -2.94 3.47
C ARG A 47 13.40 -3.15 4.85
N ILE A 48 13.99 -2.12 5.44
CA ILE A 48 14.50 -2.16 6.82
C ILE A 48 13.31 -2.09 7.77
N ILE A 49 12.42 -1.10 7.58
CA ILE A 49 11.22 -0.90 8.40
C ILE A 49 10.35 -2.16 8.40
N LEU A 50 10.07 -2.75 7.23
CA LEU A 50 9.28 -3.98 7.12
C LEU A 50 9.83 -5.11 8.01
N ARG A 51 11.16 -5.27 8.08
CA ARG A 51 11.79 -6.29 8.94
C ARG A 51 11.72 -5.94 10.43
N GLN A 52 11.57 -4.67 10.77
CA GLN A 52 11.42 -4.20 12.14
C GLN A 52 9.98 -4.29 12.65
N VAL A 53 8.99 -4.30 11.74
CA VAL A 53 7.56 -4.42 12.11
C VAL A 53 7.21 -5.85 12.48
N SER A 54 7.41 -6.81 11.57
CA SER A 54 7.08 -8.21 11.83
C SER A 54 7.85 -9.18 10.90
N PRO A 55 8.02 -10.46 11.30
CA PRO A 55 8.68 -11.46 10.45
C PRO A 55 8.02 -11.64 9.07
N GLU A 56 6.70 -11.51 9.00
CA GLU A 56 5.89 -11.72 7.80
C GLU A 56 5.76 -10.48 6.90
N SER A 57 6.01 -9.27 7.42
CA SER A 57 5.81 -8.01 6.69
C SER A 57 6.55 -7.97 5.35
N LEU A 58 7.78 -8.48 5.27
CA LEU A 58 8.53 -8.49 4.01
C LEU A 58 7.84 -9.37 2.95
N GLY A 59 7.34 -10.55 3.34
CA GLY A 59 6.65 -11.47 2.43
C GLY A 59 5.31 -10.92 1.95
N ILE A 60 4.56 -10.24 2.84
CA ILE A 60 3.31 -9.57 2.48
C ILE A 60 3.58 -8.44 1.47
N PHE A 61 4.63 -7.64 1.69
CA PHE A 61 5.02 -6.57 0.77
C PHE A 61 5.35 -7.11 -0.61
N ASP A 62 6.21 -8.13 -0.69
CA ASP A 62 6.61 -8.74 -1.97
C ASP A 62 5.38 -9.35 -2.68
N PHE A 63 4.48 -10.04 -1.95
CA PHE A 63 3.24 -10.58 -2.50
C PHE A 63 2.31 -9.51 -3.12
N ILE A 64 2.12 -8.38 -2.43
CA ILE A 64 1.30 -7.28 -2.96
C ILE A 64 1.88 -6.75 -4.27
N LEU A 65 3.20 -6.56 -4.34
CA LEU A 65 3.87 -6.06 -5.54
C LEU A 65 3.85 -7.06 -6.70
N ASP A 66 4.04 -8.35 -6.41
CA ASP A 66 3.99 -9.40 -7.42
C ASP A 66 2.58 -9.52 -8.01
N LEU A 67 1.55 -9.48 -7.15
CA LEU A 67 0.16 -9.53 -7.60
C LEU A 67 -0.21 -8.30 -8.43
N HIS A 68 0.18 -7.10 -7.98
CA HIS A 68 0.00 -5.87 -8.76
C HIS A 68 0.70 -5.96 -10.13
N SER A 69 1.91 -6.51 -10.17
CA SER A 69 2.67 -6.69 -11.42
C SER A 69 2.01 -7.70 -12.35
N SER A 70 1.42 -8.77 -11.81
CA SER A 70 0.73 -9.80 -12.58
C SER A 70 -0.45 -9.27 -13.39
N CYS A 71 -1.13 -8.25 -12.87
CA CYS A 71 -2.26 -7.59 -13.54
C CYS A 71 -1.93 -6.19 -14.09
N SER A 72 -0.68 -5.73 -13.95
CA SER A 72 -0.29 -4.35 -14.29
C SER A 72 -1.17 -3.28 -13.63
N GLY A 73 -1.70 -3.56 -12.43
CA GLY A 73 -2.64 -2.71 -11.72
C GLY A 73 -4.10 -2.77 -12.21
N ASP A 74 -4.42 -3.57 -13.23
CA ASP A 74 -5.79 -3.82 -13.67
C ASP A 74 -6.45 -4.93 -12.83
N TRP A 75 -6.92 -4.54 -11.64
CA TRP A 75 -7.58 -5.46 -10.71
C TRP A 75 -8.92 -5.99 -11.23
N ASN A 76 -9.58 -5.26 -12.14
CA ASN A 76 -10.84 -5.71 -12.74
C ASN A 76 -10.62 -6.92 -13.65
N ALA A 77 -9.48 -7.00 -14.34
CA ALA A 77 -9.13 -8.17 -15.14
C ALA A 77 -9.09 -9.45 -14.29
N LEU A 78 -8.55 -9.38 -13.05
CA LEU A 78 -8.49 -10.53 -12.15
C LEU A 78 -9.89 -10.95 -11.65
N VAL A 79 -10.79 -10.00 -11.41
CA VAL A 79 -12.18 -10.28 -11.06
C VAL A 79 -12.91 -10.94 -12.24
N GLN A 80 -12.75 -10.42 -13.45
CA GLN A 80 -13.37 -10.97 -14.67
C GLN A 80 -12.88 -12.38 -15.00
N GLN A 81 -11.62 -12.69 -14.70
CA GLN A 81 -11.04 -14.03 -14.85
C GLN A 81 -11.53 -15.02 -13.77
N GLY A 82 -12.30 -14.56 -12.78
CA GLY A 82 -12.80 -15.38 -11.69
C GLY A 82 -11.75 -15.70 -10.62
N CYS A 83 -10.62 -14.99 -10.59
CA CYS A 83 -9.60 -15.16 -9.56
C CYS A 83 -10.05 -14.58 -8.20
N PHE A 84 -10.93 -13.58 -8.22
CA PHE A 84 -11.50 -12.94 -7.03
C PHE A 84 -12.99 -12.67 -7.22
N LEU A 85 -13.75 -12.73 -6.13
CA LEU A 85 -15.03 -12.01 -6.07
C LEU A 85 -14.75 -10.50 -5.94
N GLU A 86 -15.63 -9.67 -6.48
CA GLU A 86 -15.49 -8.19 -6.43
C GLU A 86 -15.28 -7.67 -4.99
N LYS A 87 -16.06 -8.19 -4.04
CA LYS A 87 -15.94 -7.86 -2.61
C LYS A 87 -14.59 -8.25 -2.00
N GLU A 88 -13.99 -9.35 -2.46
CA GLU A 88 -12.70 -9.85 -1.97
C GLU A 88 -11.56 -9.00 -2.53
N CYS A 89 -11.66 -8.64 -3.81
CA CYS A 89 -10.73 -7.70 -4.43
C CYS A 89 -10.74 -6.35 -3.73
N ALA A 90 -11.93 -5.79 -3.44
CA ALA A 90 -12.06 -4.54 -2.70
C ALA A 90 -11.47 -4.63 -1.28
N ALA A 91 -11.74 -5.72 -0.55
CA ALA A 91 -11.17 -5.95 0.78
C ALA A 91 -9.64 -6.08 0.75
N PHE A 92 -9.10 -6.79 -0.25
CA PHE A 92 -7.66 -6.91 -0.47
C PHE A 92 -7.02 -5.55 -0.77
N LEU A 93 -7.61 -4.76 -1.66
CA LEU A 93 -7.08 -3.42 -1.99
C LEU A 93 -7.08 -2.49 -0.78
N LYS A 94 -8.12 -2.56 0.06
CA LYS A 94 -8.17 -1.84 1.33
C LYS A 94 -7.05 -2.27 2.28
N TYR A 95 -6.84 -3.57 2.41
CA TYR A 95 -5.73 -4.11 3.21
C TYR A 95 -4.38 -3.65 2.66
N ALA A 96 -4.13 -3.82 1.36
CA ALA A 96 -2.88 -3.46 0.71
C ALA A 96 -2.59 -1.96 0.83
N ALA A 97 -3.58 -1.10 0.63
CA ALA A 97 -3.43 0.35 0.82
C ALA A 97 -3.04 0.70 2.27
N THR A 98 -3.69 0.07 3.25
CA THR A 98 -3.39 0.29 4.68
C THR A 98 -2.00 -0.22 5.04
N PHE A 99 -1.65 -1.42 4.58
CA PHE A 99 -0.33 -2.03 4.80
C PHE A 99 0.80 -1.18 4.22
N LEU A 100 0.67 -0.76 2.95
CA LEU A 100 1.69 0.05 2.27
C LEU A 100 1.83 1.44 2.89
N SER A 101 0.73 2.03 3.38
CA SER A 101 0.76 3.31 4.08
C SER A 101 1.46 3.25 5.43
N ASN A 102 1.36 2.12 6.15
CA ASN A 102 2.04 1.91 7.43
C ASN A 102 3.44 1.31 7.28
N VAL A 103 3.79 0.83 6.08
CA VAL A 103 5.03 0.05 5.84
C VAL A 103 5.07 -1.19 6.74
N GLY A 104 3.94 -1.89 6.87
CA GLY A 104 3.80 -3.05 7.73
C GLY A 104 2.33 -3.37 8.06
N ASN A 105 2.12 -4.51 8.71
CA ASN A 105 0.78 -5.02 9.09
C ASN A 105 0.29 -4.56 10.47
N TYR A 106 0.97 -3.57 11.06
CA TYR A 106 0.64 -2.95 12.34
C TYR A 106 0.37 -1.46 12.11
N TYR A 107 -0.45 -0.84 12.96
CA TYR A 107 -0.78 0.58 12.78
C TYR A 107 0.36 1.43 13.33
N GLY A 108 0.89 2.36 12.52
CA GLY A 108 1.96 3.27 12.98
C GLY A 108 1.53 4.22 14.12
N ARG A 109 0.24 4.26 14.47
CA ARG A 109 -0.30 4.91 15.67
C ARG A 109 -1.16 3.91 16.44
N GLY A 110 -0.84 3.69 17.70
CA GLY A 110 -1.66 2.88 18.62
C GLY A 110 -0.96 1.62 19.13
N ASP A 111 0.13 1.21 18.49
CA ASP A 111 1.11 0.25 19.00
C ASP A 111 2.25 0.94 19.75
#